data_AF-A0A1F8PIH1-F1
#
_entry.id   AF-A0A1F8PIH1-F1
#
_cell.length_a   1.000
_cell.length_b   1.000
_cell.length_c   1.000
_cell.angle_alpha   90.00
_cell.angle_beta   90.00
_cell.angle_gamma   90.00
#
_symmetry.space_group_name_H-M   'P 1'
#
loop_
_entity.id
_entity.type
_entity.pdbx_description
1 polymer ?
#
loop_
_entity_poly.entity_id
_entity_poly.type
_entity_poly.pdbx_seq_one_letter_code
_entity_poly.pdbx_strand_id
1 'polypeptide(L)'
;MNCPYCGHYDSRVVDSRDVNDGIRRRRECLKCGARFTTYERWQPASLFVIKKDQRRESFSREKLLAGIRKSCEKRPMPSGALDKLAEEIEAELYQQGKTEITSAAIGDMVMARLKSLDHIAYIRFASVYRDFADITTLKREVDSLAGAPAGQPPNQLPLIPKDELAAIGKNQRRSRR
;
A
#
# COMPACT_ATOMS: atom_id res chain seq x y z
N MET A 1 -25.29 5.88 26.34
CA MET A 1 -23.85 5.57 26.61
C MET A 1 -23.69 5.40 28.10
N ASN A 2 -23.22 4.25 28.57
CA ASN A 2 -23.16 3.95 30.00
C ASN A 2 -22.17 4.86 30.73
N CYS A 3 -22.62 5.44 31.84
CA CYS A 3 -21.79 6.19 32.76
C CYS A 3 -20.75 5.26 33.42
N PRO A 4 -19.45 5.58 33.39
CA PRO A 4 -18.41 4.71 33.94
C PRO A 4 -18.44 4.62 35.48
N TYR A 5 -19.15 5.53 36.15
CA TYR A 5 -19.20 5.59 37.62
C TYR A 5 -20.42 4.85 38.21
N CYS A 6 -21.56 4.88 37.52
CA CYS A 6 -22.82 4.34 38.07
C CYS A 6 -23.59 3.43 37.09
N GLY A 7 -23.05 3.21 35.87
CA GLY A 7 -23.63 2.33 34.85
C GLY A 7 -24.89 2.85 34.15
N HIS A 8 -25.41 4.03 34.53
CA HIS A 8 -26.64 4.58 33.94
C HIS A 8 -26.47 4.97 32.46
N TYR A 9 -27.49 4.71 31.63
CA TYR A 9 -27.40 4.85 30.17
C TYR A 9 -27.45 6.30 29.67
N ASP A 10 -28.13 7.18 30.41
CA ASP A 10 -28.38 8.55 29.98
C ASP A 10 -27.29 9.52 30.44
N SER A 11 -26.79 10.28 29.46
CA SER A 11 -25.79 11.32 29.64
C SER A 11 -26.04 12.47 28.67
N ARG A 12 -25.73 13.68 29.13
CA ARG A 12 -25.84 14.92 28.35
C ARG A 12 -24.46 15.34 27.84
N VAL A 13 -24.36 15.73 26.56
CA VAL A 13 -23.13 16.32 26.01
C VAL A 13 -23.02 17.76 26.47
N VAL A 14 -21.89 18.12 27.07
CA VAL A 14 -21.59 19.45 27.63
C VAL A 14 -20.63 20.24 26.74
N ASP A 15 -19.64 19.55 26.17
CA ASP A 15 -18.62 20.17 25.29
C ASP A 15 -18.26 19.17 24.18
N SER A 16 -18.06 19.65 22.96
CA SER A 16 -17.67 18.83 21.81
C SER A 16 -16.55 19.56 21.07
N ARG A 17 -15.42 18.87 20.86
CA ARG A 17 -14.27 19.40 20.15
C ARG A 17 -13.78 18.41 19.10
N ASP A 18 -13.48 18.92 17.92
CA ASP A 18 -12.81 18.15 16.87
C ASP A 18 -11.33 17.95 17.23
N VAL A 19 -10.87 16.71 17.08
CA VAL A 19 -9.48 16.29 17.25
C VAL A 19 -9.08 15.56 15.97
N ASN A 20 -7.80 15.58 15.59
CA ASN A 20 -7.31 15.07 14.30
C ASN A 20 -7.88 13.71 13.85
N ASP A 21 -8.21 12.82 14.79
CA ASP A 21 -8.61 11.43 14.53
C ASP A 21 -10.00 11.08 15.13
N GLY A 22 -10.84 12.09 15.40
CA GLY A 22 -12.19 11.90 15.92
C GLY A 22 -12.74 13.06 16.75
N ILE A 23 -13.93 12.86 17.33
CA ILE A 23 -14.61 13.89 18.13
C ILE A 23 -14.45 13.58 19.61
N ARG A 24 -13.89 14.53 20.36
CA ARG A 24 -13.85 14.46 21.83
C ARG A 24 -15.12 15.10 22.38
N ARG A 25 -15.93 14.33 23.10
CA ARG A 25 -17.14 14.83 23.79
C ARG A 25 -17.00 14.73 25.30
N ARG A 26 -17.23 15.84 26.01
CA ARG A 26 -17.40 15.86 27.46
C ARG A 26 -18.87 15.62 27.77
N ARG A 27 -19.17 14.58 28.53
CA ARG A 27 -20.51 14.16 28.91
C ARG A 27 -20.71 14.29 30.41
N GLU A 28 -21.94 14.52 30.83
CA GLU A 28 -22.38 14.56 32.23
C GLU A 28 -23.50 13.54 32.43
N CYS A 29 -23.39 12.68 33.44
CA CYS A 29 -24.42 11.69 33.75
C CYS A 29 -25.64 12.33 34.40
N LEU A 30 -26.84 12.03 33.91
CA LEU A 30 -28.09 12.57 34.47
C LEU A 30 -28.47 11.99 35.84
N LYS A 31 -27.90 10.84 36.23
CA LYS A 31 -28.19 10.19 37.52
C LYS A 31 -27.24 10.61 38.65
N CYS A 32 -25.93 10.60 38.41
CA CYS A 32 -24.93 10.89 39.46
C CYS A 32 -24.21 12.22 39.28
N GLY A 33 -24.49 13.01 38.23
CA GLY A 33 -23.84 14.29 37.95
C GLY A 33 -22.36 14.19 37.55
N ALA A 34 -21.79 12.98 37.53
CA ALA A 34 -20.39 12.78 37.20
C ALA A 34 -20.10 13.13 35.74
N ARG A 35 -18.97 13.82 35.51
CA ARG A 35 -18.50 14.21 34.18
C ARG A 35 -17.43 13.26 33.68
N PHE A 36 -17.55 12.83 32.43
CA PHE A 36 -16.59 11.95 31.77
C PHE A 36 -16.35 12.38 30.33
N THR A 37 -15.25 11.94 29.73
CA THR A 37 -14.90 12.25 28.34
C THR A 37 -15.00 10.99 27.49
N THR A 38 -15.68 11.08 26.35
CA THR A 38 -15.75 10.03 25.34
C THR A 38 -15.05 10.49 24.08
N TYR A 39 -14.28 9.59 23.47
CA TYR A 39 -13.70 9.81 22.15
C TYR A 39 -14.50 8.98 21.15
N GLU A 40 -15.18 9.67 20.24
CA GLU A 40 -15.82 9.04 19.10
C GLU A 40 -14.82 9.03 17.96
N ARG A 41 -14.42 7.84 17.54
CA ARG A 41 -13.53 7.63 16.40
C ARG A 41 -14.24 6.75 15.39
N TRP A 42 -13.92 6.94 14.11
CA TRP A 42 -14.32 5.97 13.10
C TRP A 42 -13.66 4.63 13.44
N GLN A 43 -14.47 3.59 13.59
CA GLN A 43 -13.96 2.23 13.69
C GLN A 43 -13.90 1.68 12.27
N PRO A 44 -12.69 1.49 11.68
CA PRO A 44 -12.60 0.86 10.37
C PRO A 44 -13.21 -0.54 10.46
N ALA A 45 -13.95 -0.94 9.42
CA ALA A 45 -14.45 -2.31 9.30
C ALA A 45 -13.26 -3.27 9.37
N SER A 46 -13.36 -4.35 10.15
CA SER A 46 -12.28 -5.33 10.22
C SER A 46 -12.08 -5.96 8.83
N LEU A 47 -10.96 -5.64 8.19
CA LEU A 47 -10.59 -6.17 6.90
C LEU A 47 -9.76 -7.45 7.07
N PHE A 48 -10.19 -8.52 6.43
CA PHE A 48 -9.48 -9.79 6.41
C PHE A 48 -8.84 -10.06 5.05
N VAL A 49 -7.63 -10.58 5.08
CA VAL A 49 -6.86 -10.99 3.91
C VAL A 49 -6.88 -12.51 3.81
N ILE A 50 -7.38 -13.03 2.70
CA ILE A 50 -7.31 -14.45 2.33
C ILE A 50 -5.99 -14.68 1.61
N LYS A 51 -5.10 -15.44 2.22
CA LYS A 51 -3.79 -15.83 1.68
C LYS A 51 -3.93 -16.93 0.62
N LYS A 52 -2.84 -17.20 -0.14
CA LYS A 52 -2.82 -18.26 -1.19
C LYS A 52 -3.13 -19.65 -0.64
N ASP A 53 -2.78 -19.92 0.61
CA ASP A 53 -3.05 -21.15 1.36
C ASP A 53 -4.46 -21.20 1.98
N GLN A 54 -5.36 -20.30 1.58
CA GLN A 54 -6.72 -20.12 2.12
C GLN A 54 -6.78 -19.66 3.58
N ARG A 55 -5.64 -19.36 4.22
CA ARG A 55 -5.61 -18.81 5.57
C ARG A 55 -6.17 -17.40 5.59
N ARG A 56 -7.00 -17.10 6.60
CA ARG A 56 -7.49 -15.75 6.88
C ARG A 56 -6.60 -15.07 7.92
N GLU A 57 -6.14 -13.88 7.61
CA GLU A 57 -5.39 -13.01 8.53
C GLU A 57 -6.02 -11.62 8.54
N SER A 58 -5.98 -10.91 9.66
CA SER A 58 -6.35 -9.50 9.69
C SER A 58 -5.38 -8.68 8.81
N PHE A 59 -5.92 -7.74 8.05
CA PHE A 59 -5.10 -6.78 7.31
C PHE A 59 -4.19 -6.01 8.28
N SER A 60 -2.94 -5.82 7.86
CA SER A 60 -1.95 -5.05 8.62
C SER A 60 -1.17 -4.19 7.64
N ARG A 61 -1.29 -2.87 7.81
CA ARG A 61 -0.54 -1.87 7.06
C ARG A 61 0.97 -2.08 7.16
N GLU A 62 1.46 -2.47 8.34
CA GLU A 62 2.89 -2.74 8.58
C GLU A 62 3.40 -3.90 7.73
N LYS A 63 2.63 -5.01 7.62
CA LYS A 63 2.97 -6.14 6.75
C LYS A 63 3.01 -5.72 5.28
N LEU A 64 2.06 -4.90 4.83
CA LEU A 64 2.02 -4.37 3.47
C LEU A 64 3.28 -3.53 3.18
N LEU A 65 3.58 -2.57 4.05
CA LEU A 65 4.77 -1.71 3.94
C LEU A 65 6.08 -2.51 3.95
N ALA A 66 6.21 -3.50 4.83
CA ALA A 66 7.39 -4.35 4.88
C ALA A 66 7.61 -5.11 3.57
N GLY A 67 6.54 -5.64 2.96
CA GLY A 67 6.59 -6.30 1.66
C GLY A 67 7.06 -5.36 0.54
N ILE A 68 6.49 -4.15 0.48
CA ILE A 68 6.84 -3.14 -0.55
C ILE A 68 8.29 -2.67 -0.36
N ARG A 69 8.71 -2.38 0.87
CA ARG A 69 10.07 -1.91 1.20
C ARG A 69 11.13 -2.90 0.74
N LYS A 70 10.88 -4.20 0.93
CA LYS A 70 11.81 -5.26 0.49
C LYS A 70 12.03 -5.23 -1.04
N SER A 71 11.00 -4.93 -1.81
CA SER A 71 11.12 -4.81 -3.28
C SER A 71 11.78 -3.51 -3.74
N CYS A 72 11.65 -2.43 -2.95
CA CYS A 72 12.20 -1.11 -3.26
C CYS A 72 13.62 -0.87 -2.70
N GLU A 73 14.22 -1.86 -2.04
CA GLU A 73 15.50 -1.72 -1.37
C GLU A 73 16.62 -1.30 -2.35
N LYS A 74 17.42 -0.30 -1.95
CA LYS A 74 18.54 0.28 -2.73
C LYS A 74 18.13 0.97 -4.04
N ARG A 75 16.85 1.29 -4.21
CA ARG A 75 16.37 2.19 -5.27
C ARG A 75 16.24 3.62 -4.73
N PRO A 76 16.65 4.65 -5.49
CA PRO A 76 16.39 6.03 -5.12
C PRO A 76 14.90 6.32 -5.34
N MET A 77 14.16 6.42 -4.24
CA MET A 77 12.73 6.72 -4.23
C MET A 77 12.50 8.06 -3.52
N PRO A 78 11.47 8.84 -3.91
CA PRO A 78 11.09 10.04 -3.18
C PRO A 78 10.78 9.70 -1.73
N SER A 79 11.20 10.55 -0.79
CA SER A 79 10.91 10.35 0.63
C SER A 79 9.40 10.28 0.88
N GLY A 80 8.96 9.27 1.63
CA GLY A 80 7.55 9.04 1.93
C GLY A 80 6.70 8.48 0.76
N ALA A 81 7.28 8.20 -0.41
CA ALA A 81 6.52 7.62 -1.53
C ALA A 81 5.91 6.25 -1.18
N LEU A 82 6.63 5.44 -0.40
CA LEU A 82 6.14 4.12 0.03
C LEU A 82 5.00 4.22 1.04
N ASP A 83 5.08 5.18 1.97
CA ASP A 83 4.05 5.38 2.97
C ASP A 83 2.77 5.92 2.35
N LYS A 84 2.88 6.83 1.37
CA LYS A 84 1.74 7.30 0.55
C LYS A 84 1.12 6.17 -0.26
N LEU A 85 1.93 5.34 -0.92
CA LEU A 85 1.43 4.20 -1.68
C LEU A 85 0.66 3.22 -0.78
N ALA A 86 1.17 2.94 0.42
CA ALA A 86 0.46 2.07 1.37
C ALA A 86 -0.85 2.68 1.87
N GLU A 87 -0.87 3.99 2.10
CA GLU A 87 -2.07 4.75 2.50
C GLU A 87 -3.14 4.75 1.41
N GLU A 88 -2.75 4.98 0.14
CA GLU A 88 -3.66 4.91 -1.00
C GLU A 88 -4.29 3.51 -1.15
N ILE A 89 -3.47 2.46 -1.02
CA ILE A 89 -3.96 1.07 -1.09
C ILE A 89 -4.91 0.79 0.07
N GLU A 90 -4.56 1.19 1.29
CA GLU A 90 -5.40 1.01 2.46
C GLU A 90 -6.74 1.73 2.30
N ALA A 91 -6.73 2.98 1.85
CA ALA A 91 -7.94 3.74 1.56
C ALA A 91 -8.81 3.06 0.50
N GLU A 92 -8.21 2.57 -0.59
CA GLU A 92 -8.92 1.86 -1.65
C GLU A 92 -9.53 0.53 -1.14
N LEU A 93 -8.83 -0.21 -0.27
CA LEU A 93 -9.35 -1.44 0.34
C LEU A 93 -10.57 -1.15 1.23
N TYR A 94 -10.53 -0.10 2.05
CA TYR A 94 -11.67 0.29 2.87
C TYR A 94 -12.83 0.84 2.04
N GLN A 95 -12.54 1.59 0.97
CA GLN A 95 -13.56 2.14 0.06
C GLN A 95 -14.33 1.05 -0.68
N GLN A 96 -13.69 -0.09 -0.99
CA GLN A 96 -14.37 -1.24 -1.60
C GLN A 96 -15.45 -1.86 -0.69
N GLY A 97 -15.43 -1.59 0.62
CA GLY A 97 -16.45 -2.06 1.57
C GLY A 97 -16.50 -3.58 1.74
N LYS A 98 -15.50 -4.32 1.24
CA LYS A 98 -15.43 -5.78 1.37
C LYS A 98 -14.80 -6.15 2.70
N THR A 99 -15.39 -7.11 3.40
CA THR A 99 -14.84 -7.64 4.65
C THR A 99 -13.66 -8.59 4.40
N GLU A 100 -13.64 -9.25 3.24
CA GLU A 100 -12.61 -10.22 2.86
C GLU A 100 -12.02 -9.88 1.49
N ILE A 101 -10.69 -9.82 1.41
CA ILE A 101 -9.94 -9.50 0.20
C ILE A 101 -8.82 -10.53 0.02
N THR A 102 -8.59 -11.00 -1.20
CA THR A 102 -7.50 -11.94 -1.46
C THR A 102 -6.16 -11.23 -1.45
N SER A 103 -5.09 -11.93 -1.05
CA SER A 103 -3.74 -11.40 -1.17
C SER A 103 -3.38 -11.06 -2.62
N ALA A 104 -4.01 -11.74 -3.59
CA ALA A 104 -3.87 -11.51 -5.03
C ALA A 104 -4.33 -10.11 -5.42
N ALA A 105 -5.54 -9.72 -5.00
CA ALA A 105 -6.05 -8.39 -5.26
C ALA A 105 -5.12 -7.30 -4.69
N ILE A 106 -4.64 -7.47 -3.44
CA ILE A 106 -3.70 -6.53 -2.83
C ILE A 106 -2.38 -6.47 -3.61
N GLY A 107 -1.85 -7.62 -4.03
CA GLY A 107 -0.64 -7.70 -4.84
C GLY A 107 -0.78 -6.98 -6.19
N ASP A 108 -1.91 -7.14 -6.86
CA ASP A 108 -2.20 -6.47 -8.13
C ASP A 108 -2.31 -4.94 -7.95
N MET A 109 -2.91 -4.46 -6.86
CA MET A 109 -2.95 -3.03 -6.51
C MET A 109 -1.54 -2.48 -6.29
N VAL A 110 -0.70 -3.18 -5.52
CA VAL A 110 0.70 -2.79 -5.29
C VAL A 110 1.47 -2.73 -6.61
N MET A 111 1.31 -3.74 -7.46
CA MET A 111 1.98 -3.82 -8.75
C MET A 111 1.58 -2.66 -9.67
N ALA A 112 0.30 -2.31 -9.75
CA ALA A 112 -0.18 -1.20 -10.56
C ALA A 112 0.49 0.13 -10.16
N ARG A 113 0.58 0.40 -8.85
CA ARG A 113 1.21 1.63 -8.31
C ARG A 113 2.74 1.60 -8.45
N LEU A 114 3.38 0.45 -8.21
CA LEU A 114 4.82 0.29 -8.40
C LEU A 114 5.24 0.43 -9.87
N LYS A 115 4.41 -0.05 -10.82
CA LYS A 115 4.67 0.07 -12.26
C LYS A 115 4.81 1.53 -12.69
N SER A 116 4.06 2.46 -12.09
CA SER A 116 4.23 3.90 -12.35
C SER A 116 5.40 4.55 -11.61
N LEU A 117 5.81 3.99 -10.46
CA LEU A 117 6.86 4.58 -9.62
C LEU A 117 8.26 4.13 -10.05
N ASP A 118 8.48 2.81 -10.17
CA ASP A 118 9.79 2.24 -10.49
C ASP A 118 9.63 0.85 -11.12
N HIS A 119 10.06 0.73 -12.38
CA HIS A 119 9.94 -0.51 -13.14
C HIS A 119 10.74 -1.67 -12.53
N ILE A 120 11.89 -1.40 -11.89
CA ILE A 120 12.74 -2.43 -11.31
C ILE A 120 12.15 -2.94 -9.98
N ALA A 121 11.61 -2.04 -9.15
CA ALA A 121 10.87 -2.41 -7.95
C ALA A 121 9.62 -3.22 -8.31
N TYR A 122 8.90 -2.84 -9.37
CA TYR A 122 7.80 -3.63 -9.92
C TYR A 122 8.26 -5.05 -10.28
N ILE A 123 9.33 -5.21 -11.06
CA ILE A 123 9.85 -6.53 -11.45
C ILE A 123 10.22 -7.37 -10.21
N ARG A 124 10.91 -6.78 -9.23
CA ARG A 124 11.30 -7.48 -7.99
C ARG A 124 10.08 -7.90 -7.17
N PHE A 125 9.07 -7.03 -7.07
CA PHE A 125 7.83 -7.36 -6.39
C PHE A 125 7.07 -8.48 -7.11
N ALA A 126 6.92 -8.35 -8.43
CA ALA A 126 6.28 -9.35 -9.27
C ALA A 126 6.97 -10.72 -9.14
N SER A 127 8.31 -10.75 -9.05
CA SER A 127 9.09 -12.00 -8.94
C SER A 127 8.81 -12.80 -7.66
N VAL A 128 8.36 -12.13 -6.60
CA VAL A 128 7.97 -12.80 -5.34
C VAL A 128 6.49 -13.17 -5.36
N TYR A 129 5.68 -12.33 -6.01
CA TYR A 129 4.23 -12.42 -5.95
C TYR A 129 3.63 -13.37 -7.01
N ARG A 130 4.13 -13.30 -8.24
CA ARG A 130 3.75 -14.15 -9.36
C ARG A 130 4.77 -15.27 -9.51
N ASP A 131 4.26 -16.50 -9.65
CA ASP A 131 5.09 -17.61 -10.11
C ASP A 131 5.42 -17.39 -11.58
N PHE A 132 6.59 -16.83 -11.85
CA PHE A 132 7.17 -16.89 -13.18
C PHE A 132 7.68 -18.31 -13.39
N ALA A 133 6.83 -19.17 -13.96
CA ALA A 133 7.21 -20.52 -14.33
C ALA A 133 8.36 -20.55 -15.36
N ASP A 134 8.56 -19.45 -16.10
CA ASP A 134 9.58 -19.35 -17.14
C ASP A 134 10.16 -17.92 -17.24
N ILE A 135 11.49 -17.85 -17.40
CA ILE A 135 12.26 -16.63 -17.68
C ILE A 135 11.75 -15.93 -18.94
N THR A 136 11.21 -16.68 -19.92
CA THR A 136 10.62 -16.09 -21.12
C THR A 136 9.42 -15.19 -20.81
N THR A 137 8.62 -15.54 -19.80
CA THR A 137 7.47 -14.74 -19.33
C THR A 137 7.96 -13.45 -18.69
N LEU A 138 9.03 -13.53 -17.88
CA LEU A 138 9.67 -12.36 -17.31
C LEU A 138 10.21 -11.43 -18.41
N LYS A 139 10.86 -11.99 -19.44
CA LYS A 139 11.39 -11.22 -20.57
C LYS A 139 10.28 -10.45 -21.30
N ARG A 140 9.13 -11.08 -21.56
CA ARG A 140 7.99 -10.41 -22.19
C ARG A 140 7.46 -9.24 -21.37
N GLU A 141 7.39 -9.39 -20.06
CA GLU A 141 7.02 -8.30 -19.15
C GLU A 141 8.04 -7.17 -19.16
N VAL A 142 9.34 -7.49 -19.14
CA VAL A 142 10.42 -6.50 -19.26
C VAL A 142 10.35 -5.76 -20.58
N ASP A 143 10.14 -6.47 -21.69
CA ASP A 143 10.00 -5.88 -23.03
C ASP A 143 8.77 -4.96 -23.10
N SER A 144 7.66 -5.32 -22.43
CA SER A 144 6.48 -4.45 -22.31
C SER A 144 6.74 -3.17 -21.51
N LEU A 145 7.69 -3.18 -20.57
CA LEU A 145 8.08 -2.00 -19.78
C LEU A 145 9.13 -1.14 -20.48
N ALA A 146 10.00 -1.76 -21.29
CA ALA A 146 11.10 -1.08 -22.00
C ALA A 146 10.63 -0.06 -23.06
N GLY A 147 9.35 -0.10 -23.44
CA GLY A 147 8.74 0.91 -24.32
C GLY A 147 8.54 2.29 -23.68
N ALA A 148 8.62 2.40 -22.35
CA ALA A 148 8.53 3.65 -21.61
C ALA A 148 9.93 4.08 -21.13
N PRO A 149 10.44 5.27 -21.51
CA PRO A 149 11.77 5.72 -21.11
C PRO A 149 11.80 6.01 -19.60
N ALA A 150 12.26 5.04 -18.81
CA ALA A 150 12.57 5.27 -17.41
C ALA A 150 13.91 6.02 -17.33
N GLY A 151 13.87 7.28 -16.90
CA GLY A 151 15.07 8.07 -16.66
C GLY A 151 16.02 7.34 -15.72
N GLN A 152 17.30 7.27 -16.11
CA GLN A 152 18.33 6.60 -15.33
C GLN A 152 18.51 7.35 -14.00
N PRO A 153 18.32 6.71 -12.84
CA PRO A 153 18.45 7.42 -11.58
C PRO A 153 19.92 7.83 -11.34
N PRO A 154 20.17 9.03 -10.78
CA PRO A 154 21.49 9.66 -10.75
C PRO A 154 22.57 8.87 -10.00
N ASN A 155 22.18 7.97 -9.08
CA ASN A 155 23.11 7.23 -8.22
C ASN A 155 23.30 5.76 -8.64
N GLN A 156 22.94 5.37 -9.88
CA GLN A 156 23.10 3.99 -10.35
C GLN A 156 24.04 3.88 -11.54
N LEU A 157 25.05 3.02 -11.37
CA LEU A 157 25.95 2.63 -12.46
C LEU A 157 25.17 1.88 -13.54
N PRO A 158 25.41 2.16 -14.83
CA PRO A 158 24.78 1.43 -15.91
C PRO A 158 25.20 -0.04 -15.89
N LEU A 159 24.21 -0.95 -16.01
CA LEU A 159 24.43 -2.40 -16.12
C LEU A 159 25.23 -2.78 -17.36
N ILE A 160 25.09 -2.01 -18.44
CA ILE A 160 25.80 -2.19 -19.71
C ILE A 160 26.57 -0.90 -19.98
N PRO A 161 27.89 -0.95 -20.25
CA PRO A 161 28.66 0.20 -20.67
C PRO A 161 27.96 0.94 -21.82
N LYS A 162 27.99 2.28 -21.79
CA LYS A 162 27.32 3.11 -22.82
C LYS A 162 27.75 2.75 -24.25
N ASP A 163 28.98 2.28 -24.39
CA ASP A 163 29.57 1.87 -25.67
C ASP A 163 28.93 0.59 -26.24
N GLU A 164 28.50 -0.35 -25.40
CA GLU A 164 27.81 -1.58 -25.81
C GLU A 164 26.32 -1.35 -26.11
N LEU A 165 25.66 -0.45 -25.38
CA LEU A 165 24.27 -0.03 -25.68
C LEU A 165 24.14 0.57 -27.10
N ALA A 166 25.14 1.33 -27.52
CA ALA A 166 25.20 1.88 -28.88
C ALA A 166 25.36 0.80 -29.96
N ALA A 167 26.02 -0.32 -29.65
CA ALA A 167 26.17 -1.46 -30.57
C ALA A 167 24.86 -2.25 -30.72
N ILE A 168 24.13 -2.47 -29.62
CA ILE A 168 22.83 -3.17 -29.63
C ILE A 168 21.79 -2.39 -30.45
N GLY A 169 21.74 -1.06 -30.32
CA GLY A 169 20.83 -0.22 -31.10
C GLY A 169 21.13 -0.21 -32.62
N LYS A 170 22.40 -0.39 -33.02
CA LYS A 170 22.79 -0.49 -34.44
C LYS A 170 22.37 -1.82 -35.07
N ASN A 171 22.41 -2.92 -34.31
CA ASN A 171 22.00 -4.25 -34.80
C ASN A 171 20.49 -4.38 -34.99
N GLN A 172 19.67 -3.78 -34.11
CA GLN A 172 18.21 -3.79 -34.28
C GLN A 172 17.74 -2.99 -35.51
N ARG A 173 18.46 -1.93 -35.91
CA ARG A 173 18.18 -1.18 -37.14
C ARG A 173 18.55 -1.94 -38.42
N ARG A 174 19.52 -2.85 -38.36
CA ARG A 174 19.89 -3.73 -39.48
C ARG A 174 18.92 -4.89 -39.67
N SER A 175 18.36 -5.44 -38.59
CA SER A 175 17.38 -6.54 -38.65
C SER A 175 15.97 -6.12 -39.11
N ARG A 176 15.67 -4.83 -39.20
CA ARG A 176 14.38 -4.27 -39.66
C ARG A 176 14.40 -3.74 -41.10
N ARG A 177 15.48 -4.01 -41.85
CA ARG A 177 15.59 -3.71 -43.29
C ARG A 177 15.58 -4.99 -44.09
#